data_AF-A0A537FAM4-F1
#
_entry.id   AF-A0A537FAM4-F1
#
_cell.length_a   1.000
_cell.length_b   1.000
_cell.length_c   1.000
_cell.angle_alpha   90.00
_cell.angle_beta   90.00
_cell.angle_gamma   90.00
#
_symmetry.space_group_name_H-M   'P 1'
#
loop_
_entity.id
_entity.type
_entity.pdbx_description
1 polymer ?
#
loop_
_entity_poly.entity_id
_entity_poly.type
_entity_poly.pdbx_seq_one_letter_code
_entity_poly.pdbx_strand_id
1 'polypeptide(L)'
;MVNESIRIGIANDASSLRKLSLLSYNQLAQYDSPSCYKLCAISRAAGILASRKKSRRRGLPSRTPYAVRQQLVSCYGFKTRNGGLEIPIRERETSQHTPDQAYIRRHLSTRSHCPFLHPHQEQAESLHRSRRCQVRVHFHGRSGP
;
A
#
# COMPACT_ATOMS: atom_id res chain seq x y z
N MET A 1 -10.24 10.58 6.06
CA MET A 1 -9.42 9.78 7.01
C MET A 1 -7.93 9.78 6.65
N VAL A 2 -7.47 9.18 5.54
CA VAL A 2 -6.03 9.13 5.18
C VAL A 2 -5.40 10.53 5.11
N ASN A 3 -6.02 11.45 4.38
CA ASN A 3 -5.52 12.83 4.25
C ASN A 3 -5.48 13.56 5.61
N GLU A 4 -6.43 13.28 6.50
CA GLU A 4 -6.45 13.84 7.85
C GLU A 4 -5.26 13.32 8.67
N SER A 5 -5.03 12.01 8.65
CA SER A 5 -3.84 11.41 9.27
C SER A 5 -2.52 11.93 8.67
N ILE A 6 -2.48 12.21 7.36
CA ILE A 6 -1.33 12.85 6.72
C ILE A 6 -1.10 14.26 7.29
N ARG A 7 -2.16 15.08 7.38
CA ARG A 7 -2.08 16.44 7.95
C ARG A 7 -1.56 16.42 9.38
N ILE A 8 -2.13 15.56 10.23
CA ILE A 8 -1.69 15.37 11.63
C ILE A 8 -0.22 14.93 11.68
N GLY A 9 0.17 14.00 10.81
CA GLY A 9 1.55 13.51 10.75
C GLY A 9 2.57 14.58 10.32
N ILE A 10 2.21 15.45 9.38
CA ILE A 10 3.05 16.57 8.97
C ILE A 10 3.20 17.60 10.08
N ALA A 11 2.09 17.97 10.74
CA ALA A 11 2.09 18.95 11.82
C ALA A 11 2.95 18.49 13.03
N ASN A 12 3.12 17.19 13.23
CA ASN A 12 3.82 16.60 14.38
C ASN A 12 5.15 15.89 14.04
N ASP A 13 5.66 16.04 12.80
CA ASP A 13 6.75 15.25 12.19
C ASP A 13 6.69 13.74 12.55
N ALA A 14 5.48 13.19 12.53
CA ALA A 14 5.22 11.79 12.87
C ALA A 14 5.19 10.95 11.59
N SER A 15 5.98 9.88 11.55
CA SER A 15 6.00 8.92 10.43
C SER A 15 5.97 7.46 10.88
N SER A 16 6.06 7.19 12.18
CA SER A 16 5.89 5.84 12.73
C SER A 16 4.41 5.55 12.96
N LEU A 17 4.01 4.30 12.69
CA LEU A 17 2.63 3.86 12.90
C LEU A 17 2.17 4.12 14.34
N ARG A 18 2.98 3.73 15.33
CA ARG A 18 2.66 3.92 16.76
C ARG A 18 2.36 5.38 17.12
N LYS A 19 3.22 6.32 16.73
CA LYS A 19 3.04 7.74 17.04
C LYS A 19 1.82 8.31 16.31
N LEU A 20 1.64 7.93 15.03
CA LEU A 20 0.52 8.42 14.24
C LEU A 20 -0.83 7.88 14.73
N SER A 21 -0.88 6.64 15.22
CA SER A 21 -2.06 6.07 15.85
C SER A 21 -2.48 6.85 17.09
N LEU A 22 -1.54 7.13 18.00
CA LEU A 22 -1.83 7.90 19.21
C LEU A 22 -2.39 9.30 18.90
N LEU A 23 -1.84 9.97 17.90
CA LEU A 23 -2.24 11.33 17.53
C LEU A 23 -3.54 11.37 16.71
N SER A 24 -3.72 10.43 15.79
CA SER A 24 -4.79 10.49 14.79
C SER A 24 -6.05 9.77 15.22
N TYR A 25 -5.96 8.72 16.05
CA TYR A 25 -7.11 7.84 16.30
C TYR A 25 -8.28 8.58 16.95
N ASN A 26 -8.02 9.41 17.96
CA ASN A 26 -9.04 10.21 18.63
C ASN A 26 -9.64 11.27 17.70
N GLN A 27 -8.84 11.90 16.83
CA GLN A 27 -9.35 12.85 15.86
C GLN A 27 -10.22 12.18 14.78
N LEU A 28 -9.90 10.94 14.43
CA LEU A 28 -10.71 10.16 13.51
C LEU A 28 -11.97 9.57 14.16
N ALA A 29 -12.15 9.67 15.49
CA ALA A 29 -13.33 9.16 16.16
C ALA A 29 -14.63 9.86 15.73
N GLN A 30 -14.53 11.10 15.24
CA GLN A 30 -15.66 11.86 14.69
C GLN A 30 -16.28 11.25 13.42
N TYR A 31 -15.58 10.36 12.73
CA TYR A 31 -16.11 9.69 11.53
C TYR A 31 -16.94 8.48 11.95
N ASP A 32 -18.21 8.44 11.51
CA ASP A 32 -19.09 7.26 11.57
C ASP A 32 -18.58 6.18 10.61
N SER A 33 -17.51 5.52 11.03
CA SER A 33 -16.81 4.50 10.27
C SER A 33 -16.21 3.46 11.23
N PRO A 34 -16.20 2.18 10.84
CA PRO A 34 -15.58 1.12 11.62
C PRO A 34 -14.14 1.44 12.03
N SER A 35 -13.77 1.03 13.25
CA SER A 35 -12.39 1.10 13.77
C SER A 35 -11.34 0.52 12.82
N CYS A 36 -11.66 -0.55 12.08
CA CYS A 36 -10.75 -1.12 11.08
C CYS A 36 -10.37 -0.13 9.98
N TYR A 37 -11.32 0.65 9.45
CA TYR A 37 -11.03 1.64 8.42
C TYR A 37 -10.24 2.84 8.98
N LYS A 38 -10.47 3.21 10.24
CA LYS A 38 -9.64 4.20 10.96
C LYS A 38 -8.18 3.74 11.01
N LEU A 39 -7.93 2.52 11.46
CA LEU A 39 -6.58 1.96 11.54
C LEU A 39 -5.92 1.76 10.18
N CYS A 40 -6.68 1.30 9.17
CA CYS A 40 -6.20 1.19 7.79
C CYS A 40 -5.76 2.55 7.25
N ALA A 41 -6.53 3.61 7.52
CA ALA A 41 -6.20 4.96 7.06
C ALA A 41 -4.91 5.48 7.71
N ILE A 42 -4.73 5.26 9.01
CA ILE A 42 -3.52 5.64 9.75
C ILE A 42 -2.31 4.86 9.23
N SER A 43 -2.44 3.54 9.05
CA SER A 43 -1.37 2.69 8.51
C SER A 43 -0.90 3.16 7.13
N ARG A 44 -1.86 3.47 6.25
CA ARG A 44 -1.57 4.02 4.93
C ARG A 44 -0.86 5.37 4.99
N ALA A 45 -1.33 6.29 5.84
CA ALA A 45 -0.70 7.59 6.04
C ALA A 45 0.74 7.47 6.56
N ALA A 46 0.98 6.57 7.52
CA ALA A 46 2.31 6.31 8.05
C ALA A 46 3.28 5.84 6.95
N GLY A 47 2.85 4.93 6.07
CA GLY A 47 3.66 4.49 4.93
C GLY A 47 4.04 5.62 3.97
N ILE A 48 3.07 6.49 3.64
CA ILE A 48 3.29 7.67 2.79
C ILE A 48 4.30 8.64 3.44
N LEU A 49 4.13 8.92 4.73
CA LEU A 49 4.99 9.83 5.48
C LEU A 49 6.41 9.26 5.65
N ALA A 50 6.54 7.95 5.88
CA ALA A 50 7.83 7.27 5.94
C ALA A 50 8.57 7.34 4.60
N SER A 51 7.86 7.11 3.48
CA SER A 51 8.41 7.27 2.12
C SER A 51 8.89 8.70 1.86
N ARG A 52 8.06 9.70 2.22
CA ARG A 52 8.45 11.12 2.16
C ARG A 52 9.70 11.41 3.00
N LYS A 53 9.75 10.92 4.24
CA LYS A 53 10.93 11.10 5.12
C LYS A 53 12.18 10.48 4.51
N LYS A 54 12.05 9.33 3.82
CA LYS A 54 13.15 8.68 3.09
C LYS A 54 13.59 9.49 1.87
N SER A 55 12.64 10.02 1.09
CA SER A 55 12.90 10.88 -0.07
C SER A 55 13.61 12.18 0.34
N ARG A 56 13.13 12.84 1.40
CA ARG A 56 13.74 14.05 1.98
C ARG A 56 15.17 13.82 2.44
N ARG A 57 15.46 12.66 3.05
CA ARG A 57 16.84 12.27 3.44
C ARG A 57 17.80 12.12 2.25
N ARG A 58 17.29 11.86 1.04
CA ARG A 58 18.08 11.74 -0.19
C ARG A 58 18.25 13.07 -0.93
N GLY A 59 17.76 14.18 -0.37
CA GLY A 59 17.78 15.49 -1.03
C GLY A 59 16.82 15.61 -2.21
N LEU A 60 15.89 14.65 -2.38
CA LEU A 60 14.93 14.71 -3.47
C LEU A 60 13.81 15.71 -3.11
N PRO A 61 13.39 16.55 -4.07
CA PRO A 61 12.26 17.44 -3.87
C PRO A 61 11.00 16.61 -3.59
N SER A 62 10.41 16.79 -2.41
CA SER A 62 9.19 16.07 -2.01
C SER A 62 8.05 17.04 -1.78
N ARG A 63 7.02 16.96 -2.63
CA ARG A 63 5.75 17.65 -2.42
C ARG A 63 5.07 17.18 -1.12
N THR A 64 4.21 18.04 -0.56
CA THR A 64 3.27 17.65 0.49
C THR A 64 2.38 16.50 -0.01
N PRO A 65 2.42 15.33 0.66
CA PRO A 65 1.69 14.16 0.22
C PRO A 65 0.19 14.38 0.39
N TYR A 66 -0.59 13.86 -0.56
CA TYR A 66 -2.04 13.89 -0.53
C TYR A 66 -2.58 12.67 -1.29
N ALA A 67 -3.51 11.94 -0.68
CA ALA A 67 -4.19 10.82 -1.30
C ALA A 67 -5.39 11.35 -2.12
N VAL A 68 -5.27 11.29 -3.45
CA VAL A 68 -6.30 11.76 -4.38
C VAL A 68 -7.38 10.69 -4.61
N ARG A 69 -6.97 9.42 -4.72
CA ARG A 69 -7.89 8.31 -4.95
C ARG A 69 -8.42 7.78 -3.62
N GLN A 70 -9.68 7.37 -3.61
CA GLN A 70 -10.25 6.62 -2.49
C GLN A 70 -9.47 5.31 -2.33
N GLN A 71 -9.08 5.00 -1.09
CA GLN A 71 -8.26 3.84 -0.77
C GLN A 71 -8.98 3.00 0.28
N LEU A 72 -9.56 1.89 -0.16
CA LEU A 72 -10.06 0.83 0.70
C LEU A 72 -8.92 -0.16 0.91
N VAL A 73 -8.36 -0.19 2.12
CA VAL A 73 -7.36 -1.21 2.47
C VAL A 73 -8.09 -2.33 3.18
N SER A 74 -7.95 -3.54 2.65
CA SER A 74 -8.51 -4.78 3.18
C SER A 74 -7.81 -5.24 4.46
N CYS A 75 -7.56 -4.33 5.41
CA CYS A 75 -6.73 -4.69 6.56
C CYS A 75 -7.52 -5.46 7.62
N TYR A 76 -8.82 -5.19 7.83
CA TYR A 76 -9.64 -5.95 8.78
C TYR A 76 -11.14 -5.85 8.47
N GLY A 77 -11.88 -6.97 8.57
CA GLY A 77 -13.35 -6.94 8.71
C GLY A 77 -14.15 -7.61 7.59
N PHE A 78 -13.54 -7.99 6.47
CA PHE A 78 -14.22 -8.82 5.48
C PHE A 78 -14.36 -10.24 6.01
N LYS A 79 -15.59 -10.69 6.19
CA LYS A 79 -15.89 -12.07 6.59
C LYS A 79 -16.70 -12.75 5.51
N THR A 80 -16.51 -14.04 5.34
CA THR A 80 -17.42 -14.86 4.53
C THR A 80 -18.36 -15.57 5.47
N ARG A 81 -19.67 -15.38 5.29
CA ARG A 81 -20.70 -16.07 6.06
C ARG A 81 -21.81 -16.50 5.12
N ASN A 82 -22.18 -17.78 5.17
CA ASN A 82 -23.25 -18.37 4.34
C ASN A 82 -23.10 -18.10 2.83
N GLY A 83 -21.86 -18.06 2.31
CA GLY A 83 -21.60 -17.74 0.90
C GLY A 83 -21.70 -16.25 0.52
N GLY A 84 -22.02 -15.37 1.47
CA GLY A 84 -21.96 -13.92 1.32
C GLY A 84 -20.67 -13.32 1.88
N LEU A 85 -20.21 -12.23 1.28
CA LEU A 85 -19.15 -11.36 1.77
C LEU A 85 -19.76 -10.29 2.69
N GLU A 86 -19.41 -10.33 3.97
CA GLU A 86 -19.75 -9.30 4.96
C GLU A 86 -18.76 -8.14 4.88
N ILE A 87 -19.29 -6.94 4.66
CA ILE A 87 -18.55 -5.69 4.58
C ILE A 87 -19.00 -4.79 5.74
N PRO A 88 -18.10 -4.36 6.64
CA PRO A 88 -18.48 -3.45 7.71
C PRO A 88 -18.77 -2.07 7.14
N ILE A 89 -19.97 -1.53 7.39
CA ILE A 89 -20.38 -0.20 6.90
C ILE A 89 -20.24 0.84 8.01
N ARG A 90 -20.67 0.50 9.23
CA ARG A 90 -20.62 1.36 10.42
C ARG A 90 -20.15 0.58 11.64
N GLU A 91 -19.94 1.27 12.74
CA GLU A 91 -19.60 0.60 14.00
C GLU A 91 -20.71 -0.41 14.36
N ARG A 92 -20.36 -1.71 14.36
CA ARG A 92 -21.28 -2.86 14.60
C ARG A 92 -22.35 -3.10 13.52
N GLU A 93 -22.24 -2.50 12.34
CA GLU A 93 -23.13 -2.76 11.21
C GLU A 93 -22.34 -3.36 10.03
N THR A 94 -22.79 -4.51 9.54
CA THR A 94 -22.21 -5.19 8.37
C THR A 94 -23.28 -5.38 7.30
N SER A 95 -22.93 -5.09 6.06
CA SER A 95 -23.74 -5.47 4.90
C SER A 95 -23.25 -6.81 4.35
N GLN A 96 -24.17 -7.74 4.13
CA GLN A 96 -23.91 -8.96 3.39
C GLN A 96 -24.09 -8.69 1.90
N HIS A 97 -23.02 -8.85 1.13
CA HIS A 97 -23.07 -8.88 -0.32
C HIS A 97 -22.91 -10.34 -0.77
N THR A 98 -23.90 -10.89 -1.44
CA THR A 98 -23.78 -12.20 -2.09
C THR A 98 -23.31 -11.96 -3.52
N PRO A 99 -22.02 -12.19 -3.83
CA PRO A 99 -21.56 -12.07 -5.21
C PRO A 99 -22.30 -13.08 -6.09
N ASP A 100 -22.69 -12.65 -7.29
CA ASP A 100 -23.33 -13.53 -8.27
C ASP A 100 -22.42 -14.75 -8.53
N GLN A 101 -22.99 -15.95 -8.35
CA GLN A 101 -22.30 -17.22 -8.57
C GLN A 101 -21.71 -17.33 -9.98
N ALA A 102 -22.36 -16.74 -10.99
CA ALA A 102 -21.83 -16.73 -12.36
C ALA A 102 -20.57 -15.85 -12.49
N TYR A 103 -20.52 -14.71 -11.79
CA TYR A 103 -19.35 -13.83 -11.74
C TYR A 103 -18.16 -14.50 -11.03
N ILE A 104 -18.40 -15.18 -9.91
CA ILE A 104 -17.35 -15.91 -9.17
C ILE A 104 -16.74 -17.04 -10.00
N ARG A 105 -17.59 -17.85 -10.67
CA ARG A 105 -17.11 -18.97 -11.51
C ARG A 105 -16.24 -18.48 -12.66
N ARG A 106 -16.60 -17.37 -13.32
CA ARG A 106 -15.78 -16.81 -14.41
C ARG A 106 -14.38 -16.40 -13.94
N HIS A 107 -14.26 -15.80 -12.76
CA HIS A 107 -12.97 -15.30 -12.27
C HIS A 107 -12.13 -16.35 -11.53
N LEU A 108 -12.74 -17.33 -10.86
CA LEU A 108 -12.00 -18.46 -10.27
C LEU A 108 -11.61 -19.52 -11.31
N SER A 109 -12.42 -19.73 -12.36
CA SER A 109 -12.09 -20.64 -13.46
C SER A 109 -10.94 -20.12 -14.34
N THR A 110 -10.71 -18.81 -14.41
CA THR A 110 -9.51 -18.25 -15.08
C THR A 110 -8.22 -18.45 -14.28
N ARG A 111 -8.30 -18.90 -13.02
CA ARG A 111 -7.11 -19.16 -12.20
C ARG A 111 -6.50 -20.55 -12.42
N SER A 112 -7.16 -21.43 -13.19
CA SER A 112 -6.59 -22.73 -13.62
C SER A 112 -5.79 -22.64 -14.93
N HIS A 113 -5.85 -21.51 -15.64
CA HIS A 113 -4.98 -21.22 -16.77
C HIS A 113 -4.17 -19.96 -16.49
N CYS A 114 -3.26 -20.06 -15.52
CA CYS A 114 -2.04 -19.29 -15.57
C CYS A 114 -1.13 -19.98 -16.61
N PRO A 115 -0.97 -19.46 -17.85
CA PRO A 115 0.28 -19.74 -18.53
C PRO A 115 1.37 -19.16 -17.64
N PHE A 116 2.33 -20.03 -17.35
CA PHE A 116 3.57 -19.75 -16.65
C PHE A 116 4.07 -18.33 -16.95
N LEU A 117 4.63 -17.71 -15.89
CA LEU A 117 5.69 -16.72 -16.02
C LEU A 117 6.60 -17.13 -17.18
N HIS A 118 6.41 -16.52 -18.34
CA HIS A 118 7.43 -16.57 -19.37
C HIS A 118 8.49 -15.54 -18.95
N PRO A 119 9.74 -15.97 -18.75
CA PRO A 119 10.85 -15.05 -18.59
C PRO A 119 10.94 -14.24 -19.89
N HIS A 120 10.98 -12.92 -19.76
CA HIS A 120 11.30 -12.06 -20.88
C HIS A 120 12.80 -12.24 -21.18
N GLN A 121 13.12 -13.23 -22.02
CA GLN A 121 14.47 -13.44 -22.53
C GLN A 121 14.65 -12.65 -23.83
N GLU A 122 15.74 -11.90 -23.86
CA GLU A 122 16.19 -11.01 -24.92
C GLU A 122 16.14 -11.63 -26.33
N GLN A 123 15.68 -10.83 -27.29
CA GLN A 123 16.25 -10.84 -28.63
C GLN A 123 16.53 -9.40 -29.06
N ALA A 124 17.81 -9.20 -29.38
CA ALA A 124 18.41 -7.96 -29.81
C ALA A 124 17.98 -7.57 -31.22
N GLU A 125 17.87 -6.27 -31.47
CA GLU A 125 18.36 -5.71 -32.73
C GLU A 125 18.84 -4.26 -32.51
N SER A 126 20.01 -3.99 -33.07
CA SER A 126 20.89 -2.89 -32.74
C SER A 126 20.52 -1.59 -33.46
N LEU A 127 20.39 -0.49 -32.72
CA LEU A 127 20.71 0.85 -33.23
C LEU A 127 21.57 1.60 -32.22
N HIS A 128 22.83 1.76 -32.62
CA HIS A 128 23.87 2.61 -32.05
C HIS A 128 23.34 3.92 -31.42
N ARG A 129 23.58 4.15 -30.12
CA ARG A 129 24.35 5.32 -29.67
C ARG A 129 24.88 5.18 -28.24
N SER A 130 26.19 5.27 -28.16
CA SER A 130 27.04 5.26 -26.97
C SER A 130 26.77 6.42 -26.02
N ARG A 131 26.73 6.16 -24.70
CA ARG A 131 27.45 6.98 -23.70
C ARG A 131 27.67 6.20 -22.39
N ARG A 132 28.95 5.98 -22.14
CA ARG A 132 29.59 5.42 -20.94
C ARG A 132 29.13 6.13 -19.65
N CYS A 133 28.93 5.36 -18.59
CA CYS A 133 29.35 5.70 -17.21
C CYS A 133 29.57 4.39 -16.44
N GLN A 134 30.79 3.89 -16.45
CA GLN A 134 31.22 2.79 -15.58
C GLN A 134 31.43 3.35 -14.17
N VAL A 135 30.81 2.75 -13.15
CA VAL A 135 31.30 2.82 -11.78
C VAL A 135 31.50 1.38 -11.30
N ARG A 136 32.75 0.96 -11.37
CA ARG A 136 33.28 -0.32 -10.92
C ARG A 136 33.56 -0.22 -9.42
N VAL A 137 32.76 -0.89 -8.59
CA VAL A 137 33.05 -1.03 -7.15
C VAL A 137 33.78 -2.35 -6.92
N HIS A 138 35.07 -2.27 -6.58
CA HIS A 138 35.86 -3.40 -6.10
C HIS A 138 35.61 -3.60 -4.61
N PHE A 139 35.16 -4.79 -4.20
CA PHE A 139 35.20 -5.23 -2.82
C PHE A 139 36.38 -6.20 -2.65
N HIS A 140 37.40 -5.81 -1.88
CA HIS A 140 38.40 -6.73 -1.36
C HIS A 140 37.96 -7.20 0.03
N GLY A 141 37.46 -8.43 0.11
CA GLY A 141 37.35 -9.20 1.35
C GLY A 141 38.46 -10.24 1.37
N ARG A 142 39.50 -9.99 2.18
CA ARG A 142 40.64 -10.87 2.43
C ARG A 142 40.18 -12.02 3.34
N SER A 143 40.46 -13.26 2.98
CA SER A 143 40.21 -14.45 3.80
C SER A 143 41.48 -15.30 3.95
N GLY A 144 42.05 -15.26 5.16
CA GLY A 144 42.91 -16.26 5.82
C GLY A 144 44.29 -16.57 5.23
N PRO A 145 45.13 -17.37 5.92
CA PRO A 145 45.05 -17.86 7.31
C PRO A 145 45.86 -17.02 8.32
#